data_AF-A0A3B5YUH6-F1
#
_entry.id   AF-A0A3B5YUH6-F1
#
_cell.length_a   1.000
_cell.length_b   1.000
_cell.length_c   1.000
_cell.angle_alpha   90.00
_cell.angle_beta   90.00
_cell.angle_gamma   90.00
#
_symmetry.space_group_name_H-M   'P 1'
#
loop_
_entity.id
_entity.type
_entity.pdbx_description
1 polymer ?
#
loop_
_entity_poly.entity_id
_entity_poly.type
_entity_poly.pdbx_seq_one_letter_code
_entity_poly.pdbx_strand_id
1 'polypeptide(L)'
;MASSLPADVVRRLGDIFLDTDDVDYYMTMRGVCHGWRVSTDDPKTSPADPRFRLGRWVMLDERRPKSDEDERASRRLFLNTTTGRRVYKRLPRLQDYYFVTSTGGLIVLASRTAPHVVCVMNLFTDSSISFAAPIPNSVRNTTAYLREVDHFPTLVLDDGPLPDTAYTAKLDSEQFAVEEYNLVDKVRTIWGIDATDREMIGGLMRSITAVLPYKMYFLYTCYHILESAGDMLIVIHRQHPRHGVDVFKVNVEEKVVEPVRSIGSRALFLGQRCVSVETNKFPTIEGNRVFYFGGAEQYDNGVGVYMFDLTNETEKWITSDVHDFSLGFGEHTKPTMIQTLMKYCIDTPWVPTGV
;
A
#
# COMPACT_ATOMS: atom_id res chain seq x y z
N MET A 1 -32.84 -17.03 14.04
CA MET A 1 -33.42 -15.77 14.55
C MET A 1 -32.42 -14.60 14.46
N ALA A 2 -31.79 -14.37 13.30
CA ALA A 2 -30.95 -13.18 13.07
C ALA A 2 -31.66 -12.09 12.24
N SER A 3 -32.86 -12.37 11.72
CA SER A 3 -33.60 -11.48 10.82
C SER A 3 -34.44 -10.40 11.53
N SER A 4 -34.36 -10.27 12.86
CA SER A 4 -35.25 -9.42 13.66
C SER A 4 -34.62 -8.09 14.12
N LEU A 5 -33.37 -7.80 13.74
CA LEU A 5 -32.78 -6.50 14.08
C LEU A 5 -33.44 -5.38 13.25
N PRO A 6 -33.81 -4.26 13.88
CA PRO A 6 -34.24 -3.04 13.19
C PRO A 6 -33.19 -2.53 12.19
N ALA A 7 -33.63 -1.93 11.09
CA ALA A 7 -32.77 -1.49 9.99
C ALA A 7 -31.73 -0.45 10.42
N ASP A 8 -32.07 0.43 11.37
CA ASP A 8 -31.18 1.43 11.96
C ASP A 8 -30.05 0.79 12.78
N VAL A 9 -30.34 -0.26 13.54
CA VAL A 9 -29.33 -1.02 14.29
C VAL A 9 -28.37 -1.71 13.32
N VAL A 10 -28.90 -2.33 12.26
CA VAL A 10 -28.06 -2.98 11.24
C VAL A 10 -27.17 -1.97 10.52
N ARG A 11 -27.70 -0.80 10.16
CA ARG A 11 -26.91 0.27 9.55
C ARG A 11 -25.77 0.71 10.45
N ARG A 12 -26.05 0.97 11.72
CA ARG A 12 -25.05 1.40 12.70
C ARG A 12 -23.96 0.34 12.92
N LEU A 13 -24.32 -0.94 12.92
CA LEU A 13 -23.34 -2.03 12.96
C LEU A 13 -22.46 -2.04 11.70
N GLY A 14 -23.06 -1.79 10.53
CA GLY A 14 -22.34 -1.62 9.28
C GLY A 14 -21.34 -0.48 9.34
N ASP A 15 -21.77 0.70 9.80
CA ASP A 15 -20.91 1.88 9.94
C ASP A 15 -19.71 1.59 10.85
N ILE A 16 -19.92 0.90 11.98
CA ILE A 16 -18.84 0.50 12.90
C ILE A 16 -17.80 -0.39 12.20
N PHE A 17 -18.22 -1.36 11.39
CA PHE A 17 -17.28 -2.22 10.65
C PHE A 17 -16.49 -1.45 9.59
N LEU A 18 -17.11 -0.45 8.94
CA LEU A 18 -16.43 0.39 7.96
C LEU A 18 -15.44 1.35 8.63
N ASP A 19 -15.80 1.93 9.78
CA ASP A 19 -14.92 2.79 10.57
C ASP A 19 -13.68 2.03 11.09
N THR A 20 -13.78 0.72 11.31
CA THR A 20 -12.65 -0.13 11.73
C THR A 20 -11.89 -0.77 10.57
N ASP A 21 -12.24 -0.48 9.31
CA ASP A 21 -11.67 -1.06 8.09
C ASP A 21 -11.84 -2.60 8.03
N ASP A 22 -12.87 -3.12 8.68
CA ASP A 22 -13.28 -4.55 8.68
C ASP A 22 -14.32 -4.82 7.57
N VAL A 23 -13.98 -4.47 6.33
CA VAL A 23 -14.86 -4.62 5.15
C VAL A 23 -15.28 -6.08 4.91
N ASP A 24 -14.47 -7.05 5.31
CA ASP A 24 -14.82 -8.48 5.26
C ASP A 24 -15.96 -8.85 6.22
N TYR A 25 -15.97 -8.28 7.43
CA TYR A 25 -17.08 -8.44 8.39
C TYR A 25 -18.32 -7.71 7.91
N TYR A 26 -18.17 -6.50 7.36
CA TYR A 26 -19.27 -5.77 6.74
C TYR A 26 -19.97 -6.61 5.67
N MET A 27 -19.19 -7.21 4.76
CA MET A 27 -19.74 -8.06 3.69
C MET A 27 -20.37 -9.36 4.23
N THR A 28 -19.79 -9.96 5.27
CA THR A 28 -20.36 -11.15 5.94
C THR A 28 -21.70 -10.83 6.59
N MET A 29 -21.78 -9.69 7.28
CA MET A 29 -23.01 -9.16 7.87
C MET A 29 -24.09 -8.93 6.81
N ARG A 30 -23.76 -8.28 5.68
CA ARG A 30 -24.68 -8.11 4.53
C ARG A 30 -25.13 -9.44 3.91
N GLY A 31 -24.37 -10.50 4.11
CA GLY A 31 -24.67 -11.85 3.65
C GLY A 31 -25.77 -12.58 4.46
N VAL A 32 -26.10 -12.11 5.66
CA VAL A 32 -26.99 -12.83 6.61
C VAL A 32 -28.42 -12.99 6.08
N CYS A 33 -29.06 -11.91 5.63
CA CYS A 33 -30.39 -11.95 5.04
C CYS A 33 -30.67 -10.73 4.15
N HIS A 34 -31.75 -10.78 3.36
CA HIS A 34 -32.13 -9.68 2.47
C HIS A 34 -32.40 -8.36 3.22
N GLY A 35 -33.08 -8.41 4.37
CA GLY A 35 -33.37 -7.22 5.17
C GLY A 35 -32.11 -6.49 5.64
N TRP A 36 -31.08 -7.25 6.04
CA TRP A 36 -29.79 -6.65 6.44
C TRP A 36 -29.07 -6.05 5.23
N ARG A 37 -29.04 -6.77 4.09
CA ARG A 37 -28.40 -6.31 2.86
C ARG A 37 -28.95 -4.98 2.35
N VAL A 38 -30.26 -4.77 2.44
CA VAL A 38 -30.94 -3.53 1.99
C VAL A 38 -30.84 -2.41 3.03
N SER A 39 -30.57 -2.73 4.30
CA SER A 39 -30.44 -1.73 5.37
C SER A 39 -29.11 -0.98 5.36
N THR A 40 -28.12 -1.50 4.63
CA THR A 40 -26.75 -0.96 4.56
C THR A 40 -26.36 -0.60 3.13
N ASP A 41 -25.38 0.29 3.00
CA ASP A 41 -24.90 0.77 1.70
C ASP A 41 -24.34 -0.36 0.82
N ASP A 42 -24.60 -0.30 -0.48
CA ASP A 42 -24.03 -1.27 -1.42
C ASP A 42 -22.69 -0.74 -1.95
N PRO A 43 -21.55 -1.42 -1.70
CA PRO A 43 -20.26 -0.99 -2.24
C PRO A 43 -20.21 -0.97 -3.77
N LYS A 44 -21.17 -1.58 -4.46
CA LYS A 44 -21.28 -1.54 -5.92
C LYS A 44 -21.94 -0.25 -6.44
N THR A 45 -22.70 0.48 -5.62
CA THR A 45 -23.32 1.75 -6.03
C THR A 45 -22.34 2.92 -6.00
N SER A 46 -21.33 2.87 -5.13
CA SER A 46 -20.23 3.83 -5.11
C SER A 46 -18.89 3.09 -4.92
N PRO A 47 -18.32 2.50 -5.98
CA PRO A 47 -17.08 1.72 -5.88
C PRO A 47 -15.85 2.54 -5.46
N ALA A 48 -15.93 3.88 -5.57
CA ALA A 48 -14.87 4.81 -5.16
C ALA A 48 -15.00 5.28 -3.71
N ASP A 49 -16.09 4.93 -3.02
CA ASP A 49 -16.32 5.33 -1.63
C ASP A 49 -15.16 4.86 -0.73
N PRO A 50 -14.46 5.79 -0.06
CA PRO A 50 -13.28 5.49 0.72
C PRO A 50 -13.55 4.55 1.89
N ARG A 51 -14.79 4.48 2.39
CA ARG A 51 -15.18 3.58 3.51
C ARG A 51 -15.04 2.11 3.18
N PHE A 52 -15.06 1.74 1.89
CA PHE A 52 -14.88 0.35 1.45
C PHE A 52 -13.44 0.03 1.05
N ARG A 53 -12.50 0.99 1.09
CA ARG A 53 -11.09 0.72 0.79
C ARG A 53 -10.56 -0.31 1.79
N LEU A 54 -9.53 -1.04 1.40
CA LEU A 54 -8.95 -2.11 2.22
C LEU A 54 -7.63 -1.63 2.84
N GLY A 55 -7.67 -0.50 3.56
CA GLY A 55 -6.47 0.25 3.95
C GLY A 55 -5.46 -0.57 4.75
N ARG A 56 -5.93 -1.55 5.53
CA ARG A 56 -5.13 -2.44 6.38
C ARG A 56 -4.84 -3.80 5.74
N TRP A 57 -5.26 -4.03 4.49
CA TRP A 57 -5.05 -5.30 3.80
C TRP A 57 -3.96 -5.18 2.73
N VAL A 58 -3.01 -6.10 2.78
CA VAL A 58 -1.94 -6.23 1.78
C VAL A 58 -1.97 -7.61 1.14
N MET A 59 -1.71 -7.69 -0.16
CA MET A 59 -1.59 -8.96 -0.87
C MET A 59 -0.14 -9.42 -0.84
N LEU A 60 0.16 -10.50 -0.12
CA LEU A 60 1.53 -10.94 0.16
C LEU A 60 2.05 -12.00 -0.82
N ASP A 61 1.17 -12.84 -1.35
CA ASP A 61 1.56 -13.97 -2.21
C ASP A 61 1.58 -13.57 -3.69
N GLU A 62 2.36 -12.53 -3.97
CA GLU A 62 2.79 -12.11 -5.31
C GLU A 62 3.93 -13.04 -5.78
N ARG A 63 3.70 -14.36 -5.72
CA ARG A 63 4.56 -15.28 -6.45
C ARG A 63 4.43 -14.94 -7.93
N ARG A 64 5.59 -14.74 -8.58
CA ARG A 64 5.62 -14.72 -10.04
C ARG A 64 5.06 -16.06 -10.51
N PRO A 65 3.94 -16.06 -11.24
CA PRO A 65 3.37 -17.30 -11.71
C PRO A 65 4.35 -17.94 -12.70
N LYS A 66 4.49 -19.28 -12.64
CA LYS A 66 5.37 -20.01 -13.58
C LYS A 66 4.78 -20.03 -15.01
N SER A 67 3.48 -19.78 -15.14
CA SER A 67 2.74 -19.66 -16.41
C SER A 67 1.43 -18.88 -16.20
N ASP A 68 0.78 -18.43 -17.28
CA ASP A 68 -0.55 -17.81 -17.20
C ASP A 68 -1.60 -18.71 -16.52
N GLU A 69 -1.51 -20.02 -16.72
CA GLU A 69 -2.40 -20.99 -16.08
C GLU A 69 -2.18 -21.05 -14.56
N ASP A 70 -0.92 -20.97 -14.12
CA ASP A 70 -0.56 -20.89 -12.71
C ASP A 70 -1.08 -19.58 -12.08
N GLU A 71 -1.01 -18.47 -12.81
CA GLU A 71 -1.57 -17.18 -12.36
C GLU A 71 -3.09 -17.28 -12.12
N ARG A 72 -3.80 -17.94 -13.04
CA ARG A 72 -5.26 -18.12 -12.98
C ARG A 72 -5.72 -19.08 -11.89
N ALA A 73 -4.93 -20.12 -11.62
CA ALA A 73 -5.27 -21.14 -10.63
C ALA A 73 -4.91 -20.71 -9.20
N SER A 74 -3.94 -19.80 -9.05
CA SER A 74 -3.35 -19.40 -7.78
C SER A 74 -4.34 -18.70 -6.84
N ARG A 75 -4.29 -19.10 -5.56
CA ARG A 75 -4.90 -18.33 -4.47
C ARG A 75 -3.90 -17.28 -4.02
N ARG A 76 -4.37 -16.05 -3.79
CA ARG A 76 -3.55 -14.97 -3.24
C ARG A 76 -3.78 -14.90 -1.73
N LEU A 77 -2.69 -14.73 -0.98
CA LEU A 77 -2.73 -14.45 0.45
C LEU A 77 -2.94 -12.97 0.66
N PHE A 78 -4.02 -12.63 1.36
CA PHE A 78 -4.26 -11.30 1.89
C PHE A 78 -4.01 -11.32 3.39
N LEU A 79 -3.27 -10.32 3.87
CA LEU A 79 -2.96 -10.13 5.27
C LEU A 79 -3.55 -8.81 5.74
N ASN A 80 -4.34 -8.85 6.82
CA ASN A 80 -4.66 -7.65 7.57
C ASN A 80 -3.51 -7.33 8.53
N THR A 81 -2.88 -6.17 8.35
CA THR A 81 -1.65 -5.78 9.04
C THR A 81 -1.88 -5.39 10.50
N THR A 82 -3.12 -5.09 10.88
CA THR A 82 -3.50 -4.70 12.24
C THR A 82 -4.04 -5.88 13.05
N THR A 83 -4.85 -6.75 12.43
CA THR A 83 -5.46 -7.91 13.12
C THR A 83 -4.67 -9.19 12.95
N GLY A 84 -3.75 -9.26 11.98
CA GLY A 84 -3.00 -10.46 11.60
C GLY A 84 -3.84 -11.52 10.87
N ARG A 85 -5.11 -11.22 10.55
CA ARG A 85 -5.99 -12.14 9.81
C ARG A 85 -5.44 -12.44 8.43
N ARG A 86 -5.53 -13.71 8.03
CA ARG A 86 -5.04 -14.23 6.75
C ARG A 86 -6.20 -14.80 5.97
N VAL A 87 -6.39 -14.31 4.75
CA VAL A 87 -7.43 -14.79 3.84
C VAL A 87 -6.79 -15.24 2.54
N TYR A 88 -7.02 -16.50 2.19
CA TYR A 88 -6.64 -17.04 0.88
C TYR A 88 -7.83 -16.95 -0.06
N LYS A 89 -7.73 -16.14 -1.10
CA LYS A 89 -8.80 -15.96 -2.07
C LYS A 89 -8.30 -16.19 -3.49
N ARG A 90 -9.08 -16.94 -4.28
CA ARG A 90 -8.88 -16.99 -5.73
C ARG A 90 -9.43 -15.70 -6.33
N LEU A 91 -8.77 -15.17 -7.34
CA LEU A 91 -9.23 -14.01 -8.11
C LEU A 91 -9.67 -14.49 -9.50
N PRO A 92 -10.95 -14.86 -9.70
CA PRO A 92 -11.41 -15.36 -11.00
C PRO A 92 -11.14 -14.39 -12.14
N ARG A 93 -11.17 -13.07 -11.86
CA ARG A 93 -10.87 -12.03 -12.85
C ARG A 93 -9.46 -12.10 -13.43
N LEU A 94 -8.51 -12.80 -12.81
CA LEU A 94 -7.20 -13.04 -13.43
C LEU A 94 -7.26 -13.94 -14.68
N GLN A 95 -8.42 -14.54 -14.99
CA GLN A 95 -8.67 -15.18 -16.28
C GLN A 95 -8.63 -14.17 -17.43
N ASP A 96 -9.23 -12.99 -17.21
CA ASP A 96 -9.43 -11.95 -18.22
C ASP A 96 -8.48 -10.76 -18.03
N TYR A 97 -7.78 -10.69 -16.90
CA TYR A 97 -6.92 -9.57 -16.54
C TYR A 97 -5.52 -10.03 -16.08
N TYR A 98 -4.52 -9.20 -16.33
CA TYR A 98 -3.19 -9.25 -15.70
C TYR A 98 -3.21 -8.50 -14.37
N PHE A 99 -2.50 -9.02 -13.37
CA PHE A 99 -2.27 -8.28 -12.13
C PHE A 99 -1.20 -7.19 -12.31
N VAL A 100 -1.49 -5.97 -11.85
CA VAL A 100 -0.55 -4.83 -11.94
C VAL A 100 0.08 -4.54 -10.58
N THR A 101 -0.72 -4.15 -9.59
CA THR A 101 -0.22 -3.83 -8.24
C THR A 101 -1.32 -3.96 -7.19
N SER A 102 -0.92 -4.07 -5.92
CA SER A 102 -1.81 -4.05 -4.76
C SER A 102 -1.30 -3.05 -3.72
N THR A 103 -1.97 -1.90 -3.60
CA THR A 103 -1.54 -0.78 -2.74
C THR A 103 -2.71 0.02 -2.21
N GLY A 104 -2.60 0.54 -0.99
CA GLY A 104 -3.64 1.38 -0.38
C GLY A 104 -5.03 0.71 -0.34
N GLY A 105 -5.07 -0.63 -0.27
CA GLY A 105 -6.30 -1.40 -0.33
C GLY A 105 -6.94 -1.56 -1.71
N LEU A 106 -6.24 -1.15 -2.77
CA LEU A 106 -6.66 -1.28 -4.17
C LEU A 106 -5.98 -2.48 -4.82
N ILE A 107 -6.71 -3.19 -5.68
CA ILE A 107 -6.14 -4.20 -6.58
C ILE A 107 -6.25 -3.65 -8.00
N VAL A 108 -5.12 -3.29 -8.60
CA VAL A 108 -5.09 -2.77 -9.97
C VAL A 108 -4.82 -3.92 -10.94
N LEU A 109 -5.66 -4.00 -11.96
CA LEU A 109 -5.67 -5.02 -12.99
C LEU A 109 -5.65 -4.36 -14.36
N ALA A 110 -5.07 -5.02 -15.36
CA ALA A 110 -5.10 -4.59 -16.76
C ALA A 110 -5.74 -5.68 -17.62
N SER A 111 -6.66 -5.34 -18.51
CA SER A 111 -7.32 -6.33 -19.36
C SER A 111 -6.28 -7.12 -20.17
N ARG A 112 -6.50 -8.43 -20.36
CA ARG A 112 -5.67 -9.25 -21.26
C ARG A 112 -5.97 -8.98 -22.73
N THR A 113 -7.15 -8.44 -23.03
CA THR A 113 -7.51 -8.00 -24.37
C THR A 113 -6.97 -6.60 -24.62
N ALA A 114 -6.38 -6.39 -25.80
CA ALA A 114 -6.01 -5.07 -26.27
C ALA A 114 -7.25 -4.14 -26.25
N PRO A 115 -7.12 -2.88 -25.79
CA PRO A 115 -5.87 -2.15 -25.56
C PRO A 115 -5.28 -2.29 -24.14
N HIS A 116 -5.71 -3.26 -23.32
CA HIS A 116 -5.27 -3.43 -21.92
C HIS A 116 -5.80 -2.36 -20.96
N VAL A 117 -7.11 -2.09 -21.05
CA VAL A 117 -7.82 -1.14 -20.16
C VAL A 117 -7.65 -1.48 -18.68
N VAL A 118 -7.48 -0.45 -17.85
CA VAL A 118 -7.22 -0.61 -16.42
C VAL A 118 -8.52 -0.77 -15.62
N CYS A 119 -8.48 -1.63 -14.62
CA CYS A 119 -9.57 -1.87 -13.70
C CYS A 119 -9.05 -1.90 -12.26
N VAL A 120 -9.67 -1.13 -11.38
CA VAL A 120 -9.40 -1.14 -9.94
C VAL A 120 -10.48 -1.97 -9.26
N MET A 121 -10.11 -3.05 -8.60
CA MET A 121 -11.02 -3.99 -7.96
C MET A 121 -10.93 -3.90 -6.44
N ASN A 122 -12.07 -4.04 -5.78
CA ASN A 122 -12.15 -4.32 -4.35
C ASN A 122 -12.36 -5.82 -4.12
N LEU A 123 -11.49 -6.41 -3.30
CA LEU A 123 -11.45 -7.84 -3.06
C LEU A 123 -12.74 -8.39 -2.41
N PHE A 124 -13.27 -7.72 -1.40
CA PHE A 124 -14.34 -8.27 -0.55
C PHE A 124 -15.72 -7.94 -1.08
N THR A 125 -15.85 -6.82 -1.79
CA THR A 125 -17.14 -6.34 -2.30
C THR A 125 -17.44 -6.81 -3.72
N ASP A 126 -16.43 -7.29 -4.46
CA ASP A 126 -16.52 -7.58 -5.90
C ASP A 126 -16.95 -6.33 -6.71
N SER A 127 -16.76 -5.13 -6.15
CA SER A 127 -16.91 -3.87 -6.87
C SER A 127 -15.65 -3.57 -7.66
N SER A 128 -15.82 -2.86 -8.77
CA SER A 128 -14.69 -2.45 -9.59
C SER A 128 -14.97 -1.13 -10.31
N ILE A 129 -13.90 -0.38 -10.53
CA ILE A 129 -13.87 0.85 -11.30
C ILE A 129 -13.06 0.57 -12.57
N SER A 130 -13.68 0.72 -13.74
CA SER A 130 -13.00 0.56 -15.02
C SER A 130 -12.59 1.91 -15.57
N PHE A 131 -11.33 2.04 -15.98
CA PHE A 131 -10.79 3.24 -16.62
C PHE A 131 -10.71 2.99 -18.13
N ALA A 132 -11.10 3.98 -18.93
CA ALA A 132 -10.99 3.87 -20.39
C ALA A 132 -9.53 3.80 -20.86
N ALA A 133 -8.62 4.42 -20.11
CA ALA A 133 -7.19 4.45 -20.43
C ALA A 133 -6.54 3.05 -20.33
N PRO A 134 -5.77 2.64 -21.34
CA PRO A 134 -4.94 1.44 -21.26
C PRO A 134 -3.75 1.66 -20.33
N ILE A 135 -3.25 0.59 -19.70
CA ILE A 135 -2.06 0.67 -18.85
C ILE A 135 -0.85 1.16 -19.67
N PRO A 136 -0.09 2.18 -19.21
CA PRO A 136 1.08 2.65 -19.96
C PRO A 136 2.19 1.59 -20.03
N ASN A 137 2.81 1.41 -21.20
CA ASN A 137 3.89 0.44 -21.42
C ASN A 137 5.15 0.70 -20.57
N SER A 138 5.32 1.92 -20.08
CA SER A 138 6.48 2.37 -19.31
C SER A 138 6.32 2.21 -17.80
N VAL A 139 5.09 1.95 -17.32
CA VAL A 139 4.80 1.79 -15.89
C VAL A 139 5.72 0.71 -15.32
N ARG A 140 6.54 1.01 -14.33
CA ARG A 140 7.37 -0.02 -13.71
C ARG A 140 7.40 0.23 -12.24
N ASN A 141 7.08 -0.82 -11.50
CA ASN A 141 7.04 -0.82 -10.06
C ASN A 141 6.22 0.36 -9.52
N THR A 142 4.92 0.15 -9.27
CA THR A 142 4.03 1.30 -9.08
C THR A 142 3.20 1.16 -7.84
N THR A 143 3.10 2.27 -7.10
CA THR A 143 2.10 2.44 -6.06
C THR A 143 0.88 3.13 -6.64
N ALA A 144 -0.27 2.48 -6.54
CA ALA A 144 -1.53 3.01 -7.02
C ALA A 144 -2.33 3.69 -5.90
N TYR A 145 -2.93 4.82 -6.23
CA TYR A 145 -3.81 5.59 -5.36
C TYR A 145 -5.09 5.97 -6.11
N LEU A 146 -6.21 6.04 -5.38
CA LEU A 146 -7.46 6.57 -5.90
C LEU A 146 -7.72 7.93 -5.26
N ARG A 147 -7.59 8.99 -6.05
CA ARG A 147 -7.84 10.38 -5.62
C ARG A 147 -9.21 10.82 -6.12
N GLU A 148 -9.93 11.59 -5.31
CA GLU A 148 -11.11 12.29 -5.77
C GLU A 148 -10.68 13.66 -6.31
N VAL A 149 -10.91 13.90 -7.60
CA VAL A 149 -10.63 15.18 -8.27
C VAL A 149 -11.92 15.62 -8.93
N ASP A 150 -12.43 16.79 -8.56
CA ASP A 150 -13.70 17.32 -9.07
C ASP A 150 -14.90 16.36 -8.88
N HIS A 151 -14.95 15.62 -7.77
CA HIS A 151 -15.94 14.55 -7.49
C HIS A 151 -15.84 13.29 -8.36
N PHE A 152 -14.76 13.13 -9.12
CA PHE A 152 -14.51 11.95 -9.94
C PHE A 152 -13.30 11.15 -9.44
N PRO A 153 -13.38 9.81 -9.43
CA PRO A 153 -12.25 8.96 -9.13
C PRO A 153 -11.18 9.12 -10.22
N THR A 154 -9.97 9.46 -9.79
CA THR A 154 -8.77 9.57 -10.61
C THR A 154 -7.75 8.56 -10.10
N LEU A 155 -7.30 7.67 -10.99
CA LEU A 155 -6.23 6.72 -10.68
C LEU A 155 -4.89 7.41 -10.83
N VAL A 156 -4.06 7.33 -9.80
CA VAL A 156 -2.68 7.81 -9.79
C VAL A 156 -1.76 6.60 -9.65
N LEU A 157 -0.81 6.49 -10.55
CA LEU A 157 0.20 5.45 -10.62
C LEU A 157 1.58 6.10 -10.40
N ASP A 158 2.11 5.93 -9.19
CA ASP A 158 3.38 6.49 -8.73
C ASP A 158 4.52 5.47 -8.90
N ASP A 159 5.41 5.74 -9.86
CA ASP A 159 6.59 4.92 -10.17
C ASP A 159 7.76 5.16 -9.21
N GLY A 160 7.56 5.94 -8.13
CA GLY A 160 8.47 6.02 -7.00
C GLY A 160 9.04 7.42 -6.73
N PRO A 161 10.14 7.52 -5.97
CA PRO A 161 10.69 8.81 -5.55
C PRO A 161 11.37 9.58 -6.70
N LEU A 162 11.70 8.90 -7.80
CA LEU A 162 12.33 9.48 -8.98
C LEU A 162 11.83 8.71 -10.22
N PRO A 163 11.34 9.40 -11.27
CA PRO A 163 11.05 10.84 -11.35
C PRO A 163 9.89 11.27 -10.43
N ASP A 164 9.83 12.56 -10.06
CA ASP A 164 8.67 13.20 -9.41
C ASP A 164 7.51 13.35 -10.42
N THR A 165 7.13 12.25 -11.05
CA THR A 165 6.01 12.20 -11.99
C THR A 165 5.19 10.96 -11.73
N ALA A 166 3.88 11.08 -11.87
CA ALA A 166 2.96 9.96 -11.81
C ALA A 166 2.11 9.90 -13.08
N TYR A 167 1.64 8.70 -13.43
CA TYR A 167 0.61 8.55 -14.45
C TYR A 167 -0.75 8.77 -13.82
N THR A 168 -1.55 9.67 -14.38
CA THR A 168 -2.89 9.97 -13.88
C THR A 168 -3.94 9.75 -14.96
N ALA A 169 -5.08 9.16 -14.59
CA ALA A 169 -6.21 8.99 -15.50
C ALA A 169 -7.53 9.19 -14.76
N LYS A 170 -8.40 10.05 -15.31
CA LYS A 170 -9.81 10.10 -14.92
C LYS A 170 -10.55 8.92 -15.55
N LEU A 171 -11.74 8.62 -15.04
CA LEU A 171 -12.53 7.46 -15.44
C LEU A 171 -12.75 7.35 -16.96
N ASP A 172 -13.04 8.49 -17.59
CA ASP A 172 -13.38 8.66 -19.00
C ASP A 172 -12.18 9.03 -19.89
N SER A 173 -11.00 9.25 -19.30
CA SER A 173 -9.80 9.58 -20.07
C SER A 173 -9.34 8.37 -20.89
N GLU A 174 -9.13 8.57 -22.19
CA GLU A 174 -8.68 7.51 -23.11
C GLU A 174 -7.19 7.19 -22.96
N GLN A 175 -6.42 8.04 -22.27
CA GLN A 175 -4.98 7.89 -22.05
C GLN A 175 -4.60 8.37 -20.65
N PHE A 176 -3.50 7.83 -20.12
CA PHE A 176 -2.87 8.38 -18.92
C PHE A 176 -2.08 9.64 -19.27
N ALA A 177 -2.24 10.70 -18.46
CA ALA A 177 -1.36 11.86 -18.47
C ALA A 177 -0.14 11.60 -17.59
N VAL A 178 1.01 12.14 -17.97
CA VAL A 178 2.19 12.20 -17.09
C VAL A 178 2.19 13.58 -16.44
N GLU A 179 2.01 13.61 -15.13
CA GLU A 179 1.95 14.85 -14.35
C GLU A 179 3.09 14.91 -13.34
N GLU A 180 3.53 16.11 -12.99
CA GLU A 180 4.42 16.31 -11.85
C GLU A 180 3.72 15.80 -10.58
N TYR A 181 4.44 15.00 -9.80
CA TYR A 181 3.95 14.35 -8.60
C TYR A 181 5.01 14.43 -7.51
N ASN A 182 5.15 15.65 -6.98
CA ASN A 182 6.18 15.99 -6.02
C ASN A 182 5.76 15.60 -4.59
N LEU A 183 6.62 15.94 -3.62
CA LEU A 183 6.39 15.65 -2.21
C LEU A 183 5.04 16.16 -1.69
N VAL A 184 4.55 17.31 -2.16
CA VAL A 184 3.27 17.88 -1.74
C VAL A 184 2.12 16.98 -2.19
N ASP A 185 2.16 16.50 -3.43
CA ASP A 185 1.13 15.62 -3.97
C ASP A 185 1.15 14.24 -3.32
N LYS A 186 2.34 13.72 -2.98
CA LYS A 186 2.52 12.48 -2.21
C LYS A 186 1.91 12.61 -0.81
N VAL A 187 2.24 13.68 -0.08
CA VAL A 187 1.69 13.96 1.25
C VAL A 187 0.17 14.06 1.21
N ARG A 188 -0.38 14.81 0.25
CA ARG A 188 -1.83 14.98 0.10
C ARG A 188 -2.54 13.67 -0.22
N THR A 189 -1.94 12.85 -1.09
CA THR A 189 -2.54 11.60 -1.55
C THR A 189 -2.47 10.51 -0.48
N ILE A 190 -1.34 10.39 0.24
CA ILE A 190 -1.14 9.35 1.25
C ILE A 190 -1.91 9.67 2.53
N TRP A 191 -1.92 10.94 2.97
CA TRP A 191 -2.59 11.34 4.21
C TRP A 191 -4.00 11.90 4.01
N GLY A 192 -4.48 11.98 2.77
CA GLY A 192 -5.84 12.44 2.47
C GLY A 192 -6.10 13.90 2.84
N ILE A 193 -5.12 14.79 2.65
CA ILE A 193 -5.23 16.22 3.00
C ILE A 193 -5.95 16.97 1.86
N ASP A 194 -6.98 17.73 2.20
CA ASP A 194 -7.73 18.55 1.25
C ASP A 194 -6.87 19.66 0.63
N ALA A 195 -7.06 19.86 -0.68
CA ALA A 195 -6.35 20.78 -1.56
C ALA A 195 -6.60 22.26 -1.27
N THR A 196 -7.70 22.56 -0.57
CA THR A 196 -8.26 23.92 -0.50
C THR A 196 -7.48 24.83 0.45
N ASP A 197 -6.80 24.28 1.46
CA ASP A 197 -6.03 25.05 2.44
C ASP A 197 -4.54 25.20 2.08
N ARG A 198 -4.27 26.18 1.19
CA ARG A 198 -2.91 26.50 0.74
C ARG A 198 -1.98 26.97 1.89
N GLU A 199 -2.52 27.66 2.89
CA GLU A 199 -1.70 28.19 3.98
C GLU A 199 -1.26 27.07 4.92
N MET A 200 -2.18 26.15 5.22
CA MET A 200 -1.89 24.95 6.00
C MET A 200 -0.87 24.06 5.30
N ILE A 201 -1.08 23.74 4.01
CA ILE A 201 -0.12 22.97 3.22
C ILE A 201 1.24 23.67 3.19
N GLY A 202 1.27 24.98 2.95
CA GLY A 202 2.51 25.74 2.92
C GLY A 202 3.29 25.70 4.24
N GLY A 203 2.60 25.78 5.38
CA GLY A 203 3.23 25.65 6.71
C GLY A 203 3.71 24.23 6.98
N LEU A 204 2.90 23.22 6.68
CA LEU A 204 3.26 21.81 6.83
C LEU A 204 4.51 21.45 6.02
N MET A 205 4.57 21.90 4.77
CA MET A 205 5.71 21.65 3.89
C MET A 205 7.00 22.32 4.35
N ARG A 206 6.93 23.48 5.00
CA ARG A 206 8.11 24.09 5.64
C ARG A 206 8.65 23.22 6.77
N SER A 207 7.77 22.66 7.60
CA SER A 207 8.18 21.78 8.70
C SER A 207 8.73 20.44 8.21
N ILE A 208 8.14 19.87 7.16
CA ILE A 208 8.62 18.63 6.53
C ILE A 208 9.99 18.86 5.87
N THR A 209 10.13 19.90 5.06
CA THR A 209 11.40 20.16 4.36
C THR A 209 12.54 20.52 5.32
N ALA A 210 12.24 21.03 6.52
CA ALA A 210 13.24 21.29 7.56
C ALA A 210 13.91 20.02 8.11
N VAL A 211 13.24 18.86 8.06
CA VAL A 211 13.82 17.59 8.52
C VAL A 211 14.43 16.76 7.39
N LEU A 212 14.08 17.06 6.14
CA LEU A 212 14.62 16.34 4.98
C LEU A 212 16.08 16.73 4.71
N PRO A 213 16.96 15.77 4.34
CA PRO A 213 18.36 16.06 4.07
C PRO A 213 18.50 16.93 2.81
N TYR A 214 19.33 17.98 2.90
CA TYR A 214 19.58 18.95 1.81
C TYR A 214 20.16 18.33 0.53
N LYS A 215 20.74 17.12 0.61
CA LYS A 215 21.24 16.35 -0.54
C LYS A 215 20.39 15.09 -0.73
N MET A 216 19.32 15.21 -1.52
CA MET A 216 18.69 14.05 -2.15
C MET A 216 19.68 13.49 -3.18
N TYR A 217 20.37 12.40 -2.86
CA TYR A 217 21.20 11.70 -3.84
C TYR A 217 20.29 11.00 -4.84
N PHE A 218 20.53 11.25 -6.14
CA PHE A 218 19.71 10.83 -7.28
C PHE A 218 19.59 9.30 -7.52
N LEU A 219 20.10 8.46 -6.61
CA LEU A 219 20.21 7.01 -6.83
C LEU A 219 19.37 6.15 -5.88
N TYR A 220 18.89 6.67 -4.74
CA TYR A 220 18.14 5.86 -3.75
C TYR A 220 17.06 6.66 -3.00
N THR A 221 15.96 5.98 -2.63
CA THR A 221 14.89 6.51 -1.79
C THR A 221 15.43 6.91 -0.42
N CYS A 222 15.53 8.22 -0.15
CA CYS A 222 16.08 8.75 1.10
C CYS A 222 15.04 9.00 2.20
N TYR A 223 13.75 8.98 1.86
CA TYR A 223 12.65 9.12 2.81
C TYR A 223 11.44 8.29 2.39
N HIS A 224 10.61 7.94 3.37
CA HIS A 224 9.37 7.18 3.20
C HIS A 224 8.23 7.90 3.91
N ILE A 225 7.06 7.96 3.28
CA ILE A 225 5.84 8.53 3.86
C ILE A 225 4.84 7.40 4.01
N LEU A 226 4.26 7.26 5.20
CA LEU A 226 3.27 6.23 5.48
C LEU A 226 2.34 6.64 6.62
N GLU A 227 1.23 5.93 6.73
CA GLU A 227 0.34 5.96 7.88
C GLU A 227 0.60 4.71 8.75
N SER A 228 0.52 4.88 10.07
CA SER A 228 0.66 3.80 11.04
C SER A 228 -0.24 4.01 12.27
N ALA A 229 -1.35 3.29 12.34
CA ALA A 229 -2.31 3.34 13.45
C ALA A 229 -2.96 4.72 13.68
N GLY A 230 -3.20 5.47 12.61
CA GLY A 230 -3.70 6.85 12.60
C GLY A 230 -2.57 7.89 12.59
N ASP A 231 -1.33 7.49 12.87
CA ASP A 231 -0.19 8.41 12.89
C ASP A 231 0.40 8.58 11.50
N MET A 232 0.62 9.83 11.12
CA MET A 232 1.29 10.23 9.89
C MET A 232 2.78 10.28 10.13
N LEU A 233 3.53 9.39 9.46
CA LEU A 233 4.96 9.21 9.69
C LEU A 233 5.79 9.56 8.46
N ILE A 234 6.94 10.17 8.71
CA ILE A 234 8.04 10.31 7.75
C ILE A 234 9.23 9.54 8.32
N VAL A 235 9.79 8.62 7.54
CA VAL A 235 11.01 7.90 7.90
C VAL A 235 12.13 8.31 6.97
N ILE A 236 13.26 8.75 7.53
CA ILE A 236 14.41 9.27 6.79
C ILE A 236 15.59 8.33 7.01
N HIS A 237 16.27 7.93 5.93
CA HIS A 237 17.50 7.15 6.02
C HIS A 237 18.65 8.03 6.49
N ARG A 238 19.36 7.60 7.55
CA ARG A 238 20.56 8.28 8.04
C ARG A 238 21.67 8.17 6.99
N GLN A 239 22.45 9.24 6.83
CA GLN A 239 23.57 9.25 5.88
C GLN A 239 24.86 8.75 6.52
N HIS A 240 25.70 8.09 5.72
CA HIS A 240 27.00 7.58 6.11
C HIS A 240 27.85 8.65 6.85
N PRO A 241 28.52 8.32 7.97
CA PRO A 241 28.77 6.98 8.52
C PRO A 241 27.70 6.48 9.49
N ARG A 242 26.59 7.21 9.68
CA ARG A 242 25.50 6.78 10.55
C ARG A 242 24.52 5.95 9.73
N HIS A 243 24.49 4.66 10.00
CA HIS A 243 23.48 3.73 9.47
C HIS A 243 22.19 3.83 10.30
N GLY A 244 21.08 3.32 9.76
CA GLY A 244 19.77 3.39 10.40
C GLY A 244 18.81 4.42 9.81
N VAL A 245 17.75 4.69 10.57
CA VAL A 245 16.67 5.59 10.17
C VAL A 245 16.24 6.49 11.30
N ASP A 246 15.73 7.67 10.95
CA ASP A 246 15.03 8.57 11.87
C ASP A 246 13.54 8.58 11.52
N VAL A 247 12.70 8.38 12.52
CA VAL A 247 11.24 8.38 12.36
C VAL A 247 10.70 9.68 12.93
N PHE A 248 9.86 10.36 12.17
CA PHE A 248 9.19 11.58 12.56
C PHE A 248 7.69 11.39 12.49
N LYS A 249 6.98 11.87 13.52
CA LYS A 249 5.54 12.00 13.53
C LYS A 249 5.16 13.40 13.07
N VAL A 250 4.13 13.47 12.24
CA VAL A 250 3.66 14.72 11.65
C VAL A 250 2.28 15.03 12.22
N ASN A 251 2.18 16.15 12.94
CA ASN A 251 0.90 16.74 13.28
C ASN A 251 0.52 17.72 12.17
N VAL A 252 -0.46 17.32 11.38
CA VAL A 252 -0.92 18.04 10.19
C VAL A 252 -1.67 19.32 10.56
N GLU A 253 -2.44 19.32 11.65
CA GLU A 253 -3.18 20.50 12.13
C GLU A 253 -2.25 21.58 12.67
N GLU A 254 -1.32 21.19 13.55
CA GLU A 254 -0.34 22.08 14.17
C GLU A 254 0.85 22.39 13.26
N LYS A 255 0.97 21.68 12.13
CA LYS A 255 2.07 21.80 11.17
C LYS A 255 3.43 21.52 11.82
N VAL A 256 3.47 20.61 12.79
CA VAL A 256 4.65 20.24 13.58
C VAL A 256 5.16 18.87 13.14
N VAL A 257 6.48 18.75 13.03
CA VAL A 257 7.17 17.48 12.76
C VAL A 257 8.08 17.19 13.95
N GLU A 258 7.83 16.08 14.64
CA GLU A 258 8.56 15.72 15.86
C GLU A 258 9.25 14.35 15.72
N PRO A 259 10.50 14.19 16.18
CA PRO A 259 11.17 12.91 16.16
C PRO A 259 10.51 11.95 17.15
N VAL A 260 10.27 10.70 16.74
CA VAL A 260 9.75 9.65 17.61
C VAL A 260 10.78 8.57 17.83
N ARG A 261 11.02 8.25 19.10
CA ARG A 261 11.92 7.16 19.52
C ARG A 261 11.20 5.82 19.67
N SER A 262 9.87 5.84 19.70
CA SER A 262 9.08 4.63 19.80
C SER A 262 7.82 4.69 18.94
N ILE A 263 7.61 3.63 18.18
CA ILE A 263 6.37 3.33 17.46
C ILE A 263 5.53 2.25 18.17
N GLY A 264 5.87 1.95 19.43
CA GLY A 264 5.13 0.98 20.25
C GLY A 264 5.20 -0.47 19.73
N SER A 265 4.07 -1.16 19.70
CA SER A 265 3.93 -2.53 19.17
C SER A 265 3.80 -2.57 17.64
N ARG A 266 4.32 -1.56 16.94
CA ARG A 266 4.39 -1.55 15.49
C ARG A 266 5.78 -1.86 14.98
N ALA A 267 5.83 -2.45 13.80
CA ALA A 267 7.04 -2.53 12.99
C ALA A 267 6.76 -1.97 11.61
N LEU A 268 7.70 -1.21 11.06
CA LEU A 268 7.59 -0.61 9.73
C LEU A 268 8.43 -1.41 8.74
N PHE A 269 7.89 -1.63 7.54
CA PHE A 269 8.59 -2.24 6.42
C PHE A 269 8.61 -1.23 5.30
N LEU A 270 9.82 -0.86 4.85
CA LEU A 270 10.06 0.25 3.93
C LEU A 270 10.62 -0.26 2.61
N GLY A 271 10.15 0.35 1.54
CA GLY A 271 10.53 0.06 0.16
C GLY A 271 9.81 1.03 -0.75
N GLN A 272 9.50 0.61 -1.97
CA GLN A 272 8.63 1.42 -2.80
C GLN A 272 7.19 1.42 -2.27
N ARG A 273 6.76 0.27 -1.75
CA ARG A 273 5.55 0.14 -0.95
C ARG A 273 5.95 0.12 0.53
N CYS A 274 5.26 0.89 1.35
CA CYS A 274 5.46 0.88 2.80
C CYS A 274 4.31 0.18 3.50
N VAL A 275 4.59 -0.53 4.60
CA VAL A 275 3.55 -1.13 5.44
C VAL A 275 3.91 -1.09 6.92
N SER A 276 2.93 -0.74 7.75
CA SER A 276 3.00 -0.84 9.21
C SER A 276 2.23 -2.06 9.69
N VAL A 277 2.85 -2.88 10.55
CA VAL A 277 2.24 -4.11 11.09
C VAL A 277 2.16 -4.10 12.62
N GLU A 278 1.06 -4.63 13.16
CA GLU A 278 0.86 -4.84 14.59
C GLU A 278 1.57 -6.11 15.06
N THR A 279 2.68 -5.96 15.77
CA THR A 279 3.61 -7.04 16.08
C THR A 279 3.06 -8.04 17.08
N ASN A 280 2.09 -7.64 17.91
CA ASN A 280 1.38 -8.57 18.80
C ASN A 280 0.64 -9.69 18.04
N LYS A 281 0.45 -9.54 16.73
CA LYS A 281 -0.17 -10.56 15.86
C LYS A 281 0.85 -11.41 15.10
N PHE A 282 2.15 -11.10 15.21
CA PHE A 282 3.25 -11.77 14.50
C PHE A 282 4.37 -12.14 15.47
N PRO A 283 4.42 -13.39 15.98
CA PRO A 283 5.38 -13.80 17.01
C PRO A 283 6.86 -13.63 16.63
N THR A 284 7.16 -13.56 15.34
CA THR A 284 8.54 -13.44 14.82
C THR A 284 8.98 -11.99 14.59
N ILE A 285 8.09 -11.02 14.77
CA ILE A 285 8.36 -9.60 14.53
C ILE A 285 8.27 -8.90 15.87
N GLU A 286 9.33 -8.20 16.25
CA GLU A 286 9.34 -7.39 17.47
C GLU A 286 8.82 -5.98 17.18
N GLY A 287 8.15 -5.39 18.17
CA GLY A 287 7.74 -3.99 18.13
C GLY A 287 8.93 -3.04 18.14
N ASN A 288 8.70 -1.81 17.71
CA ASN A 288 9.70 -0.76 17.65
C ASN A 288 10.90 -1.10 16.74
N ARG A 289 10.59 -1.66 15.56
CA ARG A 289 11.56 -2.07 14.53
C ARG A 289 11.22 -1.44 13.19
N VAL A 290 12.24 -1.10 12.42
CA VAL A 290 12.10 -0.66 11.03
C VAL A 290 12.92 -1.56 10.13
N PHE A 291 12.29 -2.15 9.12
CA PHE A 291 12.92 -3.03 8.14
C PHE A 291 13.00 -2.32 6.80
N TYR A 292 14.14 -2.42 6.13
CA TYR A 292 14.34 -1.85 4.79
C TYR A 292 15.36 -2.66 4.01
N PHE A 293 15.37 -2.45 2.70
CA PHE A 293 16.33 -3.04 1.79
C PHE A 293 17.54 -2.12 1.60
N GLY A 294 18.75 -2.63 1.82
CA GLY A 294 20.00 -1.89 1.71
C GLY A 294 20.96 -2.51 0.69
N GLY A 295 21.79 -1.68 0.05
CA GLY A 295 22.72 -2.10 -1.01
C GLY A 295 24.19 -2.15 -0.57
N ALA A 296 25.03 -2.87 -1.33
CA ALA A 296 26.46 -3.07 -1.03
C ALA A 296 27.31 -1.78 -1.01
N GLU A 297 26.88 -0.71 -1.69
CA GLU A 297 27.57 0.58 -1.64
C GLU A 297 27.27 1.37 -0.34
N GLN A 298 26.23 0.99 0.39
CA GLN A 298 25.79 1.67 1.63
C GLN A 298 26.20 0.91 2.89
N TYR A 299 26.55 -0.38 2.80
CA TYR A 299 26.76 -1.26 3.95
C TYR A 299 27.83 -2.33 3.69
N ASP A 300 28.71 -2.56 4.68
CA ASP A 300 29.81 -3.54 4.62
C ASP A 300 29.34 -5.00 4.45
N ASN A 301 28.10 -5.31 4.87
CA ASN A 301 27.53 -6.66 4.87
C ASN A 301 26.85 -7.04 3.54
N GLY A 302 26.85 -6.16 2.53
CA GLY A 302 26.28 -6.42 1.21
C GLY A 302 24.79 -6.14 1.06
N VAL A 303 24.21 -6.59 -0.06
CA VAL A 303 22.80 -6.34 -0.42
C VAL A 303 21.87 -7.24 0.40
N GLY A 304 20.85 -6.68 1.05
CA GLY A 304 19.90 -7.47 1.84
C GLY A 304 18.89 -6.65 2.66
N VAL A 305 18.16 -7.35 3.54
CA VAL A 305 17.24 -6.75 4.52
C VAL A 305 18.01 -6.34 5.76
N TYR A 306 17.88 -5.08 6.12
CA TYR A 306 18.37 -4.50 7.35
C TYR A 306 17.19 -4.24 8.29
N MET A 307 17.45 -4.40 9.58
CA MET A 307 16.53 -4.07 10.66
C MET A 307 17.19 -3.04 11.56
N PHE A 308 16.50 -1.93 11.78
CA PHE A 308 16.87 -0.90 12.74
C PHE A 308 16.01 -1.01 14.00
N ASP A 309 16.67 -1.16 15.14
CA ASP A 309 16.07 -1.13 16.46
C ASP A 309 16.03 0.31 16.97
N LEU A 310 14.83 0.91 16.98
CA LEU A 310 14.61 2.28 17.44
C LEU A 310 14.89 2.46 18.95
N THR A 311 14.87 1.38 19.72
CA THR A 311 15.10 1.42 21.18
C THR A 311 16.58 1.54 21.52
N ASN A 312 17.39 0.72 20.84
CA ASN A 312 18.83 0.63 21.08
C ASN A 312 19.64 1.47 20.09
N GLU A 313 18.98 2.05 19.08
CA GLU A 313 19.62 2.73 17.95
C GLU A 313 20.68 1.87 17.27
N THR A 314 20.37 0.59 17.07
CA THR A 314 21.28 -0.37 16.42
C THR A 314 20.68 -0.92 15.14
N GLU A 315 21.53 -1.05 14.13
CA GLU A 315 21.19 -1.71 12.88
C GLU A 315 21.73 -3.14 12.88
N LYS A 316 20.94 -4.08 12.36
CA LYS A 316 21.33 -5.48 12.18
C LYS A 316 20.95 -5.94 10.78
N TRP A 317 21.87 -6.65 10.13
CA TRP A 317 21.60 -7.37 8.90
C TRP A 317 20.80 -8.64 9.21
N ILE A 318 19.70 -8.88 8.47
CA ILE A 318 18.78 -10.00 8.70
C ILE A 318 18.99 -11.12 7.69
N THR A 319 19.00 -10.79 6.39
CA THR A 319 19.10 -11.79 5.31
C THR A 319 19.43 -11.12 3.97
N SER A 320 20.18 -11.82 3.11
CA SER A 320 20.40 -11.47 1.69
C SER A 320 19.23 -11.87 0.80
N ASP A 321 18.39 -12.79 1.27
CA ASP A 321 17.54 -13.62 0.42
C ASP A 321 16.18 -12.97 0.19
N VAL A 322 16.14 -11.81 -0.47
CA VAL A 322 14.86 -11.31 -1.01
C VAL A 322 14.80 -11.46 -2.52
N HIS A 323 15.95 -11.32 -3.20
CA HIS A 323 16.03 -11.45 -4.66
C HIS A 323 15.82 -12.88 -5.19
N ASP A 324 16.24 -13.91 -4.45
CA ASP A 324 16.02 -15.31 -4.84
C ASP A 324 14.52 -15.68 -4.91
N PHE A 325 13.66 -14.99 -4.16
CA PHE A 325 12.21 -15.15 -4.21
C PHE A 325 11.54 -14.41 -5.38
N SER A 326 12.23 -13.45 -6.00
CA SER A 326 11.75 -12.70 -7.17
C SER A 326 12.12 -13.40 -8.49
N LEU A 327 13.20 -14.19 -8.50
CA LEU A 327 13.67 -14.91 -9.70
C LEU A 327 13.40 -16.42 -9.65
N GLY A 328 12.88 -16.95 -8.54
CA GLY A 328 12.48 -18.35 -8.44
C GLY A 328 13.64 -19.33 -8.23
N PHE A 329 14.80 -18.85 -7.75
CA PHE A 329 16.01 -19.67 -7.62
C PHE A 329 16.07 -20.50 -6.33
N GLY A 330 15.18 -20.29 -5.35
CA GLY A 330 15.14 -21.06 -4.10
C GLY A 330 13.93 -21.99 -3.98
N GLU A 331 14.05 -23.26 -4.37
CA GLU A 331 12.95 -24.25 -4.30
C GLU A 331 12.70 -24.89 -2.91
N HIS A 332 13.47 -24.55 -1.85
CA HIS A 332 13.51 -25.42 -0.65
C HIS A 332 13.20 -24.80 0.71
N THR A 333 13.00 -23.48 0.85
CA THR A 333 12.65 -22.86 2.13
C THR A 333 11.40 -21.98 2.03
N LYS A 334 10.45 -22.20 2.96
CA LYS A 334 9.28 -21.31 3.10
C LYS A 334 9.77 -19.95 3.61
N PRO A 335 9.44 -18.83 2.94
CA PRO A 335 9.87 -17.51 3.39
C PRO A 335 9.28 -17.20 4.77
N THR A 336 10.06 -16.51 5.59
CA THR A 336 9.58 -15.95 6.87
C THR A 336 8.57 -14.83 6.63
N MET A 337 7.83 -14.42 7.67
CA MET A 337 6.91 -13.28 7.55
C MET A 337 7.66 -11.99 7.20
N ILE A 338 8.86 -11.78 7.77
CA ILE A 338 9.71 -10.62 7.46
C ILE A 338 10.09 -10.60 5.98
N GLN A 339 10.57 -11.72 5.45
CA GLN A 339 10.90 -11.84 4.01
C GLN A 339 9.67 -11.63 3.13
N THR A 340 8.51 -12.15 3.54
CA THR A 340 7.26 -11.99 2.78
C THR A 340 6.80 -10.53 2.74
N LEU A 341 6.84 -9.82 3.87
CA LEU A 341 6.49 -8.40 3.95
C LEU A 341 7.51 -7.53 3.23
N MET A 342 8.81 -7.81 3.37
CA MET A 342 9.85 -7.10 2.62
C MET A 342 9.72 -7.33 1.12
N LYS A 343 9.38 -8.56 0.68
CA LYS A 343 9.10 -8.84 -0.73
C LYS A 343 7.95 -7.96 -1.24
N TYR A 344 6.86 -7.85 -0.49
CA TYR A 344 5.78 -6.90 -0.81
C TYR A 344 6.33 -5.46 -0.92
N CYS A 345 7.19 -5.02 0.00
CA CYS A 345 7.74 -3.67 -0.06
C CYS A 345 8.64 -3.38 -1.27
N ILE A 346 9.36 -4.38 -1.80
CA ILE A 346 10.38 -4.20 -2.85
C ILE A 346 10.01 -4.70 -4.25
N ASP A 347 9.22 -5.77 -4.35
CA ASP A 347 8.89 -6.43 -5.62
C ASP A 347 7.49 -5.99 -6.03
N THR A 348 7.29 -5.76 -7.32
CA THR A 348 6.01 -5.37 -7.91
C THR A 348 5.94 -6.05 -9.27
N PRO A 349 4.94 -6.91 -9.50
CA PRO A 349 5.03 -7.95 -10.53
C PRO A 349 4.78 -7.50 -11.96
N TRP A 350 4.38 -6.25 -12.21
CA TRP A 350 4.08 -5.83 -13.59
C TRP A 350 5.36 -5.65 -14.41
N VAL A 351 5.59 -6.59 -15.32
CA VAL A 351 6.51 -6.46 -16.44
C VAL A 351 5.64 -6.18 -17.66
N PRO A 352 5.91 -5.11 -18.44
CA PRO A 352 5.19 -4.88 -19.69
C PRO A 352 5.30 -6.14 -20.53
N THR A 353 4.17 -6.81 -20.78
CA THR A 353 4.12 -7.87 -21.78
C THR A 353 4.52 -7.22 -23.09
N GLY A 354 5.63 -7.66 -23.67
CA GLY A 354 6.12 -7.11 -24.94
C GLY A 354 4.97 -7.10 -25.95
N VAL A 355 4.52 -5.90 -26.29
CA VAL A 355 3.72 -5.61 -27.48
C VAL A 355 4.68 -5.29 -28.61
#